data_AF-F0SU06-F1
#
_entry.id   AF-F0SU06-F1
#
_cell.length_a   1.000
_cell.length_b   1.000
_cell.length_c   1.000
_cell.angle_alpha   90.00
_cell.angle_beta   90.00
_cell.angle_gamma   90.00
#
_symmetry.space_group_name_H-M   'P 1'
#
loop_
_entity.id
_entity.type
_entity.pdbx_description
1 polymer ?
#
loop_
_entity_poly.entity_id
_entity_poly.type
_entity_poly.pdbx_seq_one_letter_code
_entity_poly.pdbx_strand_id
1 'polypeptide(L)'
;MQVIITMILVVGITLSLYLRRRQNMWRSAEDHSPLAKAITQLVGTAGGIYISLELLLDFLGVPSRIWDPPSLYFIKPLAVFSLAIAILQPWGRKIWLDLRKRRRI
;
A
#
# COMPACT_ATOMS: atom_id res chain seq x y z
N MET A 1 -17.84 1.40 -14.49
CA MET A 1 -16.64 2.02 -13.89
C MET A 1 -16.34 1.49 -12.49
N GLN A 2 -17.27 1.57 -11.52
CA GLN A 2 -17.04 1.10 -10.14
C GLN A 2 -16.75 -0.41 -9.99
N VAL A 3 -17.37 -1.26 -10.82
CA VAL A 3 -17.17 -2.73 -10.82
C VAL A 3 -15.76 -3.12 -11.27
N ILE A 4 -15.19 -2.39 -12.22
CA ILE A 4 -13.84 -2.65 -12.74
C ILE A 4 -12.79 -2.28 -11.68
N ILE A 5 -13.00 -1.15 -11.01
CA ILE A 5 -12.13 -0.68 -9.92
C ILE A 5 -12.16 -1.65 -8.74
N THR A 6 -13.35 -2.13 -8.35
CA THR A 6 -13.49 -3.11 -7.27
C THR A 6 -12.87 -4.46 -7.64
N MET A 7 -13.05 -4.93 -8.88
CA MET A 7 -12.44 -6.17 -9.35
C MET A 7 -10.89 -6.08 -9.34
N ILE A 8 -10.33 -4.97 -9.80
CA ILE A 8 -8.87 -4.74 -9.79
C ILE A 8 -8.34 -4.67 -8.35
N LEU A 9 -9.07 -4.01 -7.44
CA LEU A 9 -8.72 -3.94 -6.03
C LEU A 9 -8.70 -5.32 -5.38
N VAL A 10 -9.74 -6.13 -5.60
CA VAL A 10 -9.82 -7.49 -5.05
C VAL A 10 -8.65 -8.32 -5.57
N VAL A 11 -8.43 -8.36 -6.88
CA VAL A 11 -7.33 -9.12 -7.50
C VAL A 11 -5.97 -8.65 -6.99
N GLY A 12 -5.74 -7.34 -6.93
CA GLY A 12 -4.49 -6.75 -6.44
C GLY A 12 -4.20 -7.09 -4.98
N ILE A 13 -5.22 -7.05 -4.12
CA ILE A 13 -5.13 -7.44 -2.71
C ILE A 13 -4.81 -8.93 -2.60
N THR A 14 -5.51 -9.81 -3.34
CA THR A 14 -5.26 -11.26 -3.30
C THR A 14 -3.83 -11.59 -3.74
N LEU A 15 -3.34 -10.95 -4.80
CA LEU A 15 -1.98 -11.15 -5.30
C LEU A 15 -0.93 -10.66 -4.28
N SER A 16 -1.15 -9.48 -3.70
CA SER A 16 -0.25 -8.89 -2.69
C SER A 16 -0.13 -9.77 -1.45
N LEU A 17 -1.26 -10.32 -0.97
CA LEU A 17 -1.28 -11.26 0.15
C LEU A 17 -0.54 -12.56 -0.17
N TYR A 18 -0.72 -13.12 -1.38
CA TYR A 18 -0.02 -14.32 -1.82
C TYR A 18 1.50 -14.13 -1.83
N LEU A 19 2.00 -13.02 -2.39
CA LEU A 19 3.43 -12.73 -2.43
C LEU A 19 4.03 -12.51 -1.03
N ARG A 20 3.32 -11.79 -0.16
CA ARG A 20 3.77 -11.52 1.22
C ARG A 20 3.82 -12.79 2.06
N ARG A 21 2.85 -13.69 1.90
CA ARG A 21 2.85 -15.01 2.57
C ARG A 21 4.09 -15.83 2.19
N ARG A 22 4.42 -15.86 0.89
CA ARG A 22 5.61 -16.58 0.39
C ARG A 22 6.92 -15.97 0.88
N GLN A 23 6.99 -14.64 1.04
CA GLN A 23 8.18 -13.96 1.57
C GLN A 23 8.34 -14.14 3.10
N ASN A 24 7.26 -14.25 3.86
CA ASN A 24 7.31 -14.43 5.31
C ASN A 24 7.59 -15.88 5.77
N MET A 25 7.48 -16.88 4.89
CA MET A 25 7.83 -18.27 5.23
C MET A 25 9.30 -18.48 5.60
N TRP A 26 10.19 -17.52 5.30
CA TRP A 26 11.63 -17.63 5.58
C TRP A 26 12.07 -16.88 6.85
N ARG A 27 11.14 -16.38 7.68
CA ARG A 27 11.43 -15.75 8.98
C ARG A 27 10.58 -16.40 10.07
N SER A 28 11.08 -17.50 10.64
CA SER A 28 10.51 -18.09 11.86
C SER A 28 10.94 -17.30 13.10
N ALA A 29 9.95 -16.96 13.93
CA ALA A 29 9.96 -16.68 15.38
C ALA A 29 9.00 -15.52 15.68
N GLU A 30 7.70 -15.80 15.66
CA GLU A 30 6.64 -15.18 16.47
C GLU A 30 5.29 -15.73 16.04
N ASP A 31 4.46 -16.12 17.01
CA ASP A 31 3.13 -16.73 16.90
C ASP A 31 2.06 -15.77 16.34
N HIS A 32 2.39 -15.07 15.26
CA HIS A 32 1.42 -14.38 14.43
C HIS A 32 1.32 -15.11 13.12
N SER A 33 0.10 -15.52 12.76
CA SER A 33 -0.20 -16.04 11.43
C SER A 33 0.50 -15.16 10.38
N PRO A 34 1.24 -15.73 9.42
CA PRO A 34 1.99 -14.96 8.42
C PRO A 34 1.09 -13.99 7.64
N LEU A 35 -0.22 -14.27 7.58
CA LEU A 35 -1.25 -13.38 7.07
C LEU A 35 -1.42 -12.13 7.93
N ALA A 36 -1.57 -12.29 9.26
CA ALA A 36 -1.73 -11.17 10.19
C ALA A 36 -0.53 -10.21 10.11
N LYS A 37 0.70 -10.75 10.09
CA LYS A 37 1.92 -9.95 9.93
C LYS A 37 1.95 -9.16 8.61
N ALA A 38 1.49 -9.78 7.51
CA ALA A 38 1.40 -9.13 6.21
C ALA A 38 0.36 -7.99 6.17
N ILE A 39 -0.79 -8.19 6.82
CA ILE A 39 -1.85 -7.19 6.95
C ILE A 39 -1.35 -6.01 7.79
N THR A 40 -0.76 -6.27 8.97
CA THR A 40 -0.21 -5.22 9.84
C THR A 40 0.84 -4.39 9.11
N GLN A 41 1.73 -5.01 8.35
CA GLN A 41 2.71 -4.29 7.55
C GLN A 41 2.08 -3.44 6.43
N LEU A 42 1.06 -3.96 5.74
CA LEU A 42 0.36 -3.22 4.68
C LEU A 42 -0.36 -2.00 5.26
N VAL A 43 -1.14 -2.19 6.33
CA VAL A 43 -1.89 -1.12 7.00
C VAL A 43 -0.95 -0.10 7.62
N GLY A 44 0.10 -0.54 8.31
CA GLY A 44 1.09 0.38 8.91
C GLY A 44 1.80 1.24 7.87
N THR A 45 2.14 0.66 6.71
CA THR A 45 2.77 1.40 5.61
C THR A 45 1.77 2.38 4.96
N ALA A 46 0.56 1.92 4.64
CA ALA A 46 -0.48 2.75 4.03
C ALA A 46 -0.90 3.91 4.95
N GLY A 47 -1.05 3.64 6.25
CA GLY A 47 -1.36 4.63 7.27
C GLY A 47 -0.24 5.65 7.43
N GLY A 48 1.02 5.20 7.46
CA GLY A 48 2.17 6.11 7.50
C GLY A 48 2.21 7.04 6.29
N ILE A 49 2.05 6.50 5.07
CA ILE A 49 2.01 7.31 3.85
C ILE A 49 0.84 8.31 3.86
N TYR A 50 -0.34 7.87 4.30
CA TYR A 50 -1.53 8.72 4.39
C TYR A 50 -1.28 9.91 5.33
N ILE A 51 -0.88 9.64 6.58
CA ILE A 51 -0.68 10.67 7.59
C ILE A 51 0.44 11.62 7.16
N SER A 52 1.54 11.11 6.62
CA SER A 52 2.63 11.96 6.13
C SER A 52 2.20 12.87 4.97
N LEU A 53 1.40 12.36 4.02
CA LEU A 53 0.87 13.18 2.92
C LEU A 53 -0.16 14.19 3.40
N GLU A 54 -1.05 13.80 4.30
CA GLU A 54 -2.04 14.68 4.92
C GLU A 54 -1.37 15.85 5.64
N LEU A 55 -0.37 15.56 6.49
CA LEU A 55 0.42 16.59 7.17
C LEU A 55 1.19 17.49 6.21
N LEU A 56 1.75 16.93 5.12
CA LEU A 56 2.47 17.72 4.12
C LEU A 56 1.53 18.69 3.38
N LEU A 57 0.35 18.22 3.00
CA LEU A 57 -0.65 19.04 2.30
C LEU A 57 -1.22 20.13 3.20
N ASP A 58 -1.43 19.82 4.48
CA ASP A 58 -1.86 20.78 5.49
C ASP A 58 -0.79 21.84 5.75
N PHE A 59 0.47 21.43 5.91
CA PHE A 59 1.61 22.35 6.05
C PHE A 59 1.77 23.29 4.84
N LEU A 60 1.51 22.78 3.62
CA LEU A 60 1.57 23.58 2.40
C LEU A 60 0.35 24.53 2.25
N GLY A 61 -0.66 24.42 3.13
CA GLY A 61 -1.87 25.23 3.08
C GLY A 61 -2.81 24.83 1.93
N VAL A 62 -2.69 23.60 1.41
CA VAL A 62 -3.55 23.12 0.33
C VAL A 62 -4.95 22.85 0.91
N PRO A 63 -6.02 23.48 0.38
CA PRO A 63 -7.34 23.34 0.96
C PRO A 63 -7.80 21.88 0.90
N SER A 64 -8.25 21.37 2.05
CA SER A 64 -8.65 19.97 2.25
C SER A 64 -9.67 19.48 1.23
N ARG A 65 -10.53 20.35 0.69
CA ARG A 65 -11.48 19.98 -0.37
C ARG A 65 -10.84 19.36 -1.63
N ILE A 66 -9.56 19.65 -1.90
CA ILE A 66 -8.88 19.18 -3.11
C ILE A 66 -8.50 17.70 -2.99
N TRP A 67 -8.06 17.27 -1.80
CA TRP A 67 -7.58 15.91 -1.54
C TRP A 67 -8.55 15.08 -0.68
N ASP A 68 -9.48 15.74 0.02
CA ASP A 68 -10.57 15.19 0.83
C ASP A 68 -11.88 15.96 0.60
N PRO A 69 -12.51 15.81 -0.58
CA PRO A 69 -13.75 16.51 -0.91
C PRO A 69 -14.91 16.06 0.01
N PRO A 70 -15.69 16.98 0.59
CA PRO A 70 -16.65 16.69 1.66
C PRO A 70 -17.96 15.96 1.23
N SER A 71 -18.04 15.29 0.06
CA SER A 71 -19.26 14.54 -0.29
C SER A 71 -19.09 13.36 -1.25
N LEU A 72 -19.98 12.36 -1.06
CA LEU A 72 -20.32 11.14 -1.82
C LEU A 72 -19.58 9.82 -1.59
N TYR A 73 -18.34 9.79 -1.09
CA TYR A 73 -17.62 8.53 -0.87
C TYR A 73 -17.21 8.35 0.59
N PHE A 74 -17.55 7.19 1.18
CA PHE A 74 -17.12 6.80 2.54
C PHE A 74 -15.59 6.63 2.66
N ILE A 75 -14.89 6.63 1.52
CA ILE A 75 -13.46 6.35 1.41
C ILE A 75 -12.76 7.61 0.92
N LYS A 76 -11.83 8.13 1.73
CA LYS A 76 -11.00 9.29 1.39
C LYS A 76 -10.13 9.01 0.17
N PRO A 77 -10.15 9.83 -0.90
CA PRO A 77 -9.31 9.62 -2.09
C PRO A 77 -7.81 9.53 -1.76
N LEU A 78 -7.34 10.38 -0.84
CA LEU A 78 -5.96 10.37 -0.38
C LEU A 78 -5.58 9.04 0.31
N ALA A 79 -6.51 8.41 1.04
CA ALA A 79 -6.30 7.11 1.67
C ALA A 79 -6.27 5.97 0.64
N VAL A 80 -7.06 6.06 -0.43
CA VAL A 80 -6.97 5.12 -1.56
C VAL A 80 -5.62 5.23 -2.24
N PHE A 81 -5.15 6.46 -2.44
CA PHE A 81 -3.85 6.73 -3.06
C PHE A 81 -2.69 6.20 -2.22
N SER A 82 -2.69 6.46 -0.90
CA SER A 82 -1.66 5.94 0.00
C SER A 82 -1.64 4.40 0.05
N LEU A 83 -2.83 3.77 0.05
CA LEU A 83 -2.96 2.32 0.00
C LEU A 83 -2.45 1.76 -1.34
N ALA A 84 -2.75 2.41 -2.46
CA ALA A 84 -2.26 2.01 -3.78
C ALA A 84 -0.72 2.03 -3.83
N ILE A 85 -0.09 3.07 -3.30
CA ILE A 85 1.38 3.15 -3.19
C ILE A 85 1.92 2.03 -2.31
N ALA A 86 1.31 1.79 -1.15
CA ALA A 86 1.74 0.73 -0.22
C ALA A 86 1.61 -0.68 -0.83
N ILE A 87 0.59 -0.91 -1.67
CA ILE A 87 0.41 -2.15 -2.44
C ILE A 87 1.50 -2.28 -3.53
N LEU A 88 1.86 -1.18 -4.19
CA LEU A 88 2.87 -1.15 -5.26
C LEU A 88 4.31 -1.29 -4.74
N GLN A 89 4.59 -0.81 -3.52
CA GLN A 89 5.91 -0.79 -2.90
C GLN A 89 6.70 -2.13 -2.95
N PRO A 90 6.14 -3.30 -2.59
CA PRO A 90 6.87 -4.57 -2.68
C PRO A 90 7.33 -4.92 -4.11
N TRP A 91 6.56 -4.52 -5.13
CA TRP A 91 6.90 -4.72 -6.54
C TRP A 91 8.05 -3.82 -6.96
N GLY A 92 7.99 -2.53 -6.59
CA GLY A 92 9.08 -1.58 -6.83
C GLY A 92 10.39 -2.05 -6.19
N ARG A 93 10.35 -2.55 -4.95
CA ARG A 93 11.53 -3.09 -4.27
C ARG A 93 12.09 -4.32 -4.98
N LYS A 94 11.24 -5.21 -5.47
CA LYS A 94 11.66 -6.39 -6.23
C LYS A 94 12.37 -5.99 -7.53
N ILE A 95 11.76 -5.11 -8.33
CA ILE A 95 12.33 -4.61 -9.60
C ILE A 95 13.67 -3.91 -9.35
N TRP A 96 13.76 -3.06 -8.33
CA TRP A 96 14.99 -2.37 -7.98
C TRP A 96 16.14 -3.32 -7.64
N LEU A 97 15.85 -4.36 -6.85
CA LEU A 97 16.83 -5.39 -6.49
C LEU A 97 17.26 -6.20 -7.71
N ASP A 98 16.33 -6.56 -8.59
CA ASP A 98 16.61 -7.30 -9.82
C ASP A 98 17.49 -6.46 -10.79
N LEU A 99 17.21 -5.17 -10.93
CA LEU A 99 18.01 -4.23 -11.73
C LEU A 99 19.41 -4.03 -11.14
N ARG A 100 19.53 -3.92 -9.80
CA ARG A 100 20.84 -3.78 -9.14
C ARG A 100 21.67 -5.05 -9.28
N LYS A 101 21.04 -6.22 -9.25
CA LYS A 101 21.73 -7.52 -9.46
C LYS A 101 22.28 -7.63 -10.89
N ARG A 102 21.54 -7.12 -11.89
CA ARG A 102 21.99 -7.08 -13.30
C ARG A 102 23.12 -6.07 -13.58
N ARG A 103 23.27 -5.00 -12.78
CA ARG A 103 24.38 -4.04 -12.91
C ARG A 103 25.67 -4.45 -12.18
N ARG A 104 25.65 -5.53 -11.40
CA ARG A 104 26.82 -6.07 -10.67
C ARG A 104 27.44 -7.30 -11.34
N ILE A 105 26.93 -7.70 -12.50
CA ILE A 105 27.49 -8.72 -13.41
C ILE A 105 28.03 -7.94 -14.60
#